data_AF-A0A7D5MDP6-F1
#
_entry.id   AF-A0A7D5MDP6-F1
#
_cell.length_a   1.000
_cell.length_b   1.000
_cell.length_c   1.000
_cell.angle_alpha   90.00
_cell.angle_beta   90.00
_cell.angle_gamma   90.00
#
_symmetry.space_group_name_H-M   'P 1'
#
loop_
_entity.id
_entity.type
_entity.pdbx_description
1 polymer ?
#
loop_
_entity_poly.entity_id
_entity_poly.type
_entity_poly.pdbx_seq_one_letter_code
_entity_poly.pdbx_strand_id
1 'polypeptide(L)' 'MQKYFHHDVYLVHRIDRPVSGLVLFAKNTRSAAWLSELFRSKELDKTYLAIVENEPPHTSGSLVSRIIEKKQG' A
#
# COMPACT_ATOMS: atom_id res chain seq x y z
N MET A 1 -9.80 -14.43 -11.15
CA MET A 1 -10.72 -13.46 -10.51
C MET A 1 -12.19 -13.76 -10.81
N GLN A 2 -12.60 -14.01 -12.06
CA GLN A 2 -14.01 -14.33 -12.39
C GLN A 2 -14.60 -15.56 -11.67
N LYS A 3 -13.76 -16.51 -11.23
CA LYS A 3 -14.19 -17.64 -10.38
C LYS A 3 -14.74 -17.21 -9.01
N TYR A 4 -14.31 -16.06 -8.49
CA TYR A 4 -14.63 -15.60 -7.14
C TYR A 4 -15.56 -14.38 -7.12
N PHE A 5 -15.60 -13.62 -8.21
CA PHE A 5 -16.44 -12.43 -8.33
C PHE A 5 -17.30 -12.53 -9.59
N HIS A 6 -18.60 -12.33 -9.42
CA HIS A 6 -19.59 -12.30 -10.50
C HIS A 6 -19.67 -10.93 -11.20
N HIS A 7 -18.71 -10.06 -10.95
CA HIS A 7 -18.58 -8.74 -11.53
C HIS A 7 -17.10 -8.37 -11.65
N ASP A 8 -16.80 -7.35 -12.44
CA ASP A 8 -15.43 -6.84 -12.55
C ASP A 8 -14.94 -6.29 -11.20
N VAL A 9 -13.68 -6.55 -10.90
CA VAL A 9 -12.96 -6.01 -9.76
C VAL A 9 -11.71 -5.31 -10.25
N TYR A 10 -11.44 -4.14 -9.69
CA TYR A 10 -10.38 -3.27 -10.16
C TYR A 10 -9.34 -3.10 -9.05
N LEU A 11 -8.08 -3.35 -9.39
CA LEU A 11 -6.94 -3.08 -8.53
C LEU A 11 -6.73 -1.57 -8.43
N VAL A 12 -6.73 -1.03 -7.21
CA VAL A 12 -6.58 0.41 -6.96
C VAL A 12 -5.28 0.75 -6.22
N HIS A 13 -4.64 -0.25 -5.63
CA HIS A 13 -3.33 -0.17 -4.99
C HIS A 13 -2.66 -1.54 -4.96
N ARG A 14 -1.44 -1.59 -4.42
CA ARG A 14 -0.69 -2.84 -4.20
C ARG A 14 -0.18 -2.92 -2.77
N ILE A 15 -0.06 -4.15 -2.31
CA ILE A 15 0.72 -4.52 -1.12
C ILE A 15 1.88 -5.39 -1.60
N ASP A 16 3.07 -5.20 -1.03
CA ASP A 16 4.22 -6.00 -1.43
C ASP A 16 4.06 -7.43 -0.92
N ARG A 17 4.56 -8.41 -1.67
CA ARG A 17 4.39 -9.85 -1.38
C ARG A 17 4.73 -10.28 0.06
N PRO A 18 5.80 -9.79 0.72
CA PRO A 18 6.10 -10.19 2.09
C PRO A 18 5.23 -9.47 3.13
N VAL A 19 4.45 -8.47 2.74
CA VAL A 19 3.65 -7.64 3.63
C VAL A 19 2.23 -8.21 3.69
N SER A 20 1.74 -8.44 4.91
CA SER A 20 0.33 -8.77 5.16
C SER A 20 -0.48 -7.49 5.42
N GLY A 21 -1.80 -7.56 5.25
CA GLY A 21 -2.69 -6.47 5.67
C GLY A 21 -3.87 -6.23 4.73
N LEU A 22 -4.39 -5.01 4.79
CA LEU A 22 -5.58 -4.59 4.07
C LEU A 22 -5.30 -4.39 2.57
N VAL A 23 -6.08 -5.06 1.72
CA VAL A 23 -6.09 -4.86 0.27
C VAL A 23 -7.49 -4.42 -0.15
N LEU A 24 -7.56 -3.30 -0.90
CA LEU A 24 -8.82 -2.73 -1.36
C LEU A 24 -8.96 -3.00 -2.86
N PHE A 25 -10.17 -3.36 -3.26
CA PHE A 25 -10.57 -3.53 -4.65
C PHE A 25 -11.81 -2.68 -4.89
N ALA A 26 -11.86 -2.00 -6.04
CA ALA A 26 -13.07 -1.31 -6.46
C ALA A 26 -14.02 -2.27 -7.19
N LYS A 27 -15.32 -2.09 -7.00
CA LYS A 27 -16.38 -2.91 -7.64
C LYS A 27 -16.88 -2.31 -8.97
N ASN A 28 -16.48 -1.08 -9.29
CA ASN A 28 -16.87 -0.38 -10.51
C ASN A 28 -15.81 0.67 -10.88
N THR A 29 -15.87 1.17 -12.12
CA THR A 29 -14.90 2.10 -12.69
C THR A 29 -14.88 3.47 -12.01
N ARG A 30 -16.05 3.97 -11.55
CA ARG A 30 -16.13 5.25 -10.83
C ARG A 30 -15.37 5.19 -9.49
N SER A 31 -15.63 4.15 -8.69
CA SER A 31 -14.91 3.92 -7.43
C SER A 31 -13.43 3.63 -7.66
N ALA A 32 -13.08 2.95 -8.75
CA ALA A 32 -11.68 2.68 -9.10
C ALA A 32 -10.92 4.00 -9.34
N ALA A 33 -11.46 4.88 -10.18
CA ALA A 33 -10.85 6.18 -10.46
C ALA A 33 -10.69 7.03 -9.18
N TRP A 34 -11.73 7.08 -8.35
CA TRP A 34 -11.69 7.84 -7.10
C TRP A 34 -10.68 7.29 -6.09
N LEU A 35 -10.66 5.97 -5.84
CA LEU A 35 -9.70 5.36 -4.91
C LEU A 35 -8.26 5.49 -5.42
N SER A 36 -8.02 5.26 -6.71
CA SER A 36 -6.70 5.45 -7.30
C SER A 36 -6.20 6.90 -7.16
N GLU A 37 -7.10 7.88 -7.23
CA GLU A 37 -6.74 9.27 -6.97
C GLU A 37 -6.27 9.47 -5.54
N LEU A 38 -7.02 8.97 -4.55
CA LEU A 38 -6.66 9.10 -3.14
C LEU A 38 -5.30 8.47 -2.82
N PHE A 39 -4.97 7.33 -3.45
CA PHE A 39 -3.63 6.73 -3.35
C PHE A 39 -2.54 7.61 -3.99
N ARG A 40 -2.85 8.24 -5.14
CA ARG A 40 -1.92 9.09 -5.89
C ARG A 40 -1.65 10.42 -5.19
N SER A 41 -2.70 11.07 -4.67
CA SER A 41 -2.62 12.35 -3.96
C SER A 41 -2.01 12.23 -2.56
N LYS A 42 -1.89 11.00 -2.04
CA LYS A 42 -1.42 10.69 -0.67
C LYS A 42 -2.32 11.25 0.43
N GLU A 43 -3.61 11.38 0.16
CA GLU A 43 -4.64 11.82 1.12
C GLU A 43 -5.15 10.67 2.02
N LEU A 44 -4.63 9.46 1.84
CA LEU A 44 -4.95 8.30 2.68
C LEU A 44 -3.94 8.13 3.82
N ASP A 45 -4.45 8.10 5.04
CA ASP A 45 -3.69 7.65 6.20
C ASP A 45 -3.56 6.12 6.18
N LYS A 46 -2.31 5.65 6.21
CA LYS A 46 -1.99 4.21 6.22
C LYS A 46 -1.07 3.92 7.38
N THR A 47 -1.54 3.09 8.31
CA THR A 47 -0.76 2.63 9.46
C THR A 47 -0.37 1.17 9.28
N TYR A 48 0.92 0.89 9.46
CA TYR A 48 1.47 -0.46 9.40
C TYR A 48 2.15 -0.77 10.72
N LEU A 49 1.98 -2.01 11.20
CA LEU A 49 2.76 -2.55 12.30
C LEU A 49 3.96 -3.28 11.72
N ALA A 50 5.11 -3.10 12.35
CA ALA A 50 6.35 -3.78 11.98
C ALA A 50 7.11 -4.19 13.24
N ILE A 51 7.76 -5.34 13.19
CA ILE A 51 8.79 -5.73 14.15
C ILE A 51 10.13 -5.32 13.55
N VAL A 52 10.95 -4.62 14.34
CA VAL A 52 12.27 -4.13 13.94
C VAL A 52 13.35 -4.84 14.76
N GLU A 53 14.54 -4.98 14.18
CA GLU A 53 15.67 -5.63 14.84
C GLU A 53 16.21 -4.80 16.02
N ASN A 54 16.30 -3.48 15.85
CA ASN A 54 16.79 -2.55 16.87
C ASN A 54 15.72 -1.52 17.21
N GLU A 55 15.65 -1.12 18.47
CA GLU A 55 14.78 -0.05 18.91
C GLU A 55 15.15 1.27 18.19
N PRO A 56 14.18 2.01 17.65
CA PRO A 56 14.44 3.33 17.09
C PRO A 56 14.99 4.28 18.17
N PRO A 57 15.88 5.24 17.83
CA PRO A 57 16.49 6.14 18.81
C PRO A 57 15.48 7.07 19.53
N HIS A 58 14.28 7.20 18.98
CA HIS A 58 13.18 7.97 19.53
C HIS A 58 11.87 7.19 19.38
N THR A 59 10.94 7.37 20.33
CA THR A 59 9.62 6.70 20.32
C THR A 59 8.70 7.18 19.20
N SER A 60 9.00 8.32 18.58
CA SER A 60 8.30 8.84 17.40
C SER A 60 9.22 9.72 16.55
N GLY A 61 8.90 9.87 15.27
CA GLY A 61 9.67 10.69 14.34
C GLY A 61 9.24 10.48 12.89
N SER A 62 9.94 11.16 11.98
CA SER A 62 9.76 10.99 10.53
C SER A 62 11.10 10.65 9.89
N LEU A 63 11.13 9.59 9.08
CA LEU A 63 12.29 9.26 8.27
C LEU A 63 12.11 9.87 6.88
N VAL A 64 12.97 10.84 6.53
CA VAL A 64 12.98 11.47 5.21
C VAL A 64 14.29 11.12 4.52
N SER A 65 14.22 10.27 3.50
CA SER A 65 15.38 9.86 2.71
C SER A 65 14.96 9.53 1.27
N ARG A 66 15.94 9.47 0.36
CA ARG A 66 15.73 8.90 -0.98
C ARG A 66 15.89 7.39 -0.90
N ILE A 67 14.95 6.65 -1.50
CA ILE A 67 15.09 5.21 -1.68
C ILE A 67 16.01 4.99 -2.89
N ILE A 68 17.13 4.30 -2.66
CA ILE A 68 18.09 3.92 -3.70
C ILE A 68 18.07 2.39 -3.83
N GLU A 69 17.87 1.88 -5.04
CA GLU A 69 18.06 0.45 -5.30
C GLU A 69 19.56 0.14 -5.31
N LYS A 70 20.03 -0.64 -4.34
CA LYS A 70 21.33 -1.29 -4.49
C LYS A 70 21.15 -2.46 -5.45
N LYS A 71 21.75 -2.37 -6.64
CA LYS A 71 21.97 -3.56 -7.47
C LYS A 71 22.86 -4.51 -6.67
N GLN A 72 22.30 -5.67 -6.30
CA GLN A 72 23.10 -6.78 -5.78
C GLN A 72 24.03 -7.24 -6.92
N GLY A 73 25.33 -7.17 -6.67
CA GLY A 73 26.36 -7.81 -7.50
C GLY A 73 26.58 -9.25 -7.06
#